data_AF-A0A0S7Z7B9-F1
#
_entry.id   AF-A0A0S7Z7B9-F1
#
_cell.length_a   1.000
_cell.length_b   1.000
_cell.length_c   1.000
_cell.angle_alpha   90.00
_cell.angle_beta   90.00
_cell.angle_gamma   90.00
#
_symmetry.space_group_name_H-M   'P 1'
#
loop_
_entity.id
_entity.type
_entity.pdbx_description
1 polymer ?
#
loop_
_entity_poly.entity_id
_entity_poly.type
_entity_poly.pdbx_seq_one_letter_code
_entity_poly.pdbx_strand_id
1 'polypeptide(L)'
;MTLGYRIVAGALAVVLALTTAAWVYREGRVLTVTVAAGPASEEAYQLALAIADVAEQHAPGLAFTVLETAGTKQNNELLGAGSVDFALSQANLPAPASARLVAPLYPDAFHVVVRRGIGIE
;
A
#
# COMPACT_ATOMS: atom_id res chain seq x y z
N MET A 1 -41.09 -21.01 36.56
CA MET A 1 -40.95 -20.69 35.11
C MET A 1 -40.14 -19.42 34.81
N THR A 2 -39.93 -18.50 35.74
CA THR A 2 -39.21 -17.23 35.48
C THR A 2 -37.68 -17.35 35.53
N LEU A 3 -37.13 -18.30 36.30
CA LEU A 3 -35.68 -18.47 36.47
C LEU A 3 -34.98 -18.93 35.18
N GLY A 4 -35.55 -19.91 34.48
CA GLY A 4 -35.00 -20.39 33.20
C GLY A 4 -35.02 -19.32 32.11
N TYR A 5 -36.08 -18.52 32.05
CA TYR A 5 -36.18 -17.39 31.11
C TYR A 5 -35.08 -16.35 31.33
N ARG A 6 -34.75 -16.03 32.59
CA ARG A 6 -33.68 -15.06 32.91
C ARG A 6 -32.29 -15.56 32.51
N ILE A 7 -32.03 -16.86 32.65
CA ILE A 7 -30.76 -17.47 32.23
C ILE A 7 -30.64 -17.44 30.71
N VAL A 8 -31.70 -17.82 29.99
CA VAL A 8 -31.73 -17.80 28.53
C VAL A 8 -31.61 -16.37 27.99
N ALA A 9 -32.36 -15.42 28.55
CA ALA A 9 -32.28 -14.01 28.18
C ALA A 9 -30.89 -13.42 28.45
N GLY A 10 -30.25 -13.78 29.57
CA GLY A 10 -28.88 -13.38 29.88
C GLY A 10 -27.87 -13.94 28.88
N ALA A 11 -27.96 -15.23 28.54
CA ALA A 11 -27.09 -15.85 27.55
C ALA A 11 -27.25 -15.20 26.16
N LEU A 12 -28.48 -14.90 25.75
CA LEU A 12 -28.75 -14.23 24.47
C LEU A 12 -28.15 -12.81 24.43
N ALA A 13 -28.27 -12.06 25.52
CA ALA A 13 -27.71 -10.72 25.63
C ALA A 13 -26.17 -10.74 25.56
N VAL A 14 -25.53 -11.74 26.17
CA VAL A 14 -24.07 -11.91 26.10
C VAL A 14 -23.61 -12.23 24.67
N VAL A 15 -24.31 -13.14 23.98
CA VAL A 15 -23.98 -13.47 22.58
C VAL A 15 -24.17 -12.25 21.67
N LEU A 16 -25.24 -11.48 21.86
CA LEU A 16 -25.47 -10.25 21.09
C LEU A 16 -24.38 -9.19 21.37
N ALA A 17 -23.99 -9.03 22.64
CA ALA A 17 -22.92 -8.11 23.01
C ALA A 17 -21.57 -8.51 22.38
N LEU A 18 -21.23 -9.81 22.43
CA LEU A 18 -19.97 -10.32 21.87
C LEU A 18 -19.93 -10.21 20.34
N THR A 19 -21.03 -10.51 19.65
CA THR A 19 -21.11 -10.37 18.19
C THR A 19 -21.03 -8.92 17.75
N THR A 20 -21.71 -8.01 18.44
CA THR A 20 -21.65 -6.57 18.17
C THR A 20 -20.24 -6.02 18.45
N ALA A 21 -19.64 -6.39 19.57
CA ALA A 21 -18.27 -6.00 19.91
C ALA A 21 -17.25 -6.51 18.88
N ALA A 22 -17.38 -7.77 18.44
CA ALA A 22 -16.52 -8.34 17.41
C ALA A 22 -16.71 -7.64 16.05
N TRP A 23 -17.93 -7.25 15.71
CA TRP A 23 -18.22 -6.51 14.48
C TRP A 23 -17.57 -5.11 14.51
N VAL A 24 -17.79 -4.35 15.58
CA VAL A 24 -17.17 -3.02 15.78
C VAL A 24 -15.63 -3.10 15.82
N TYR A 25 -15.08 -4.12 16.48
CA TYR A 25 -13.63 -4.31 16.56
C TYR A 25 -13.00 -4.65 15.19
N ARG A 26 -13.74 -5.33 14.31
CA ARG A 26 -13.28 -5.66 12.96
C ARG A 26 -13.32 -4.46 12.02
N GLU A 27 -14.31 -3.59 12.15
CA GLU A 27 -14.42 -2.36 11.34
C GLU A 27 -13.34 -1.33 11.68
N GLY A 28 -12.76 -1.38 12.88
CA GLY A 28 -11.67 -0.48 13.28
C GLY A 28 -10.25 -0.89 12.85
N ARG A 29 -10.06 -2.00 12.12
CA ARG A 29 -8.70 -2.45 11.74
C ARG A 29 -8.23 -1.71 10.50
N VAL A 30 -7.33 -0.75 10.71
CA VAL A 30 -6.53 -0.15 9.63
C VAL A 30 -5.40 -1.11 9.25
N LEU A 31 -5.37 -1.55 8.00
CA LEU A 31 -4.27 -2.34 7.44
C LEU A 31 -3.20 -1.39 6.90
N THR A 32 -1.98 -1.50 7.40
CA THR A 32 -0.85 -0.75 6.85
C THR A 32 -0.32 -1.43 5.59
N VAL A 33 -0.22 -0.66 4.52
CA VAL A 33 0.32 -1.04 3.21
C VAL A 33 1.63 -0.28 2.99
N THR A 34 2.72 -0.99 2.72
CA THR A 34 4.04 -0.38 2.51
C THR A 34 4.40 -0.36 1.03
N VAL A 35 4.81 0.81 0.52
CA VAL A 35 5.14 1.07 -0.89
C VAL A 35 6.60 1.47 -1.01
N ALA A 36 7.44 0.65 -1.66
CA ALA A 36 8.82 1.02 -1.96
C ALA A 36 8.89 1.86 -3.24
N ALA A 37 9.42 3.09 -3.17
CA ALA A 37 9.22 4.07 -4.24
C ALA A 37 10.50 4.66 -4.88
N GLY A 38 11.69 4.40 -4.33
CA GLY A 38 12.93 5.03 -4.78
C GLY A 38 13.36 6.21 -3.90
N PRO A 39 14.38 6.97 -4.31
CA PRO A 39 14.90 8.11 -3.56
C PRO A 39 13.86 9.23 -3.41
N ALA A 40 13.83 9.91 -2.25
CA ALA A 40 12.84 10.95 -1.99
C ALA A 40 12.95 12.17 -2.93
N SER A 41 14.13 12.37 -3.52
CA SER A 41 14.41 13.40 -4.51
C SER A 41 13.86 13.09 -5.92
N GLU A 42 13.40 11.88 -6.18
CA GLU A 42 12.93 11.45 -7.50
C GLU A 42 11.41 11.58 -7.65
N GLU A 43 10.97 11.75 -8.91
CA GLU A 43 9.55 11.90 -9.27
C GLU A 43 8.72 10.68 -8.86
N ALA A 44 9.29 9.48 -8.94
CA ALA A 44 8.64 8.24 -8.56
C ALA A 44 8.21 8.26 -7.07
N TYR A 45 9.05 8.77 -6.18
CA TYR A 45 8.72 8.87 -4.75
C TYR A 45 7.57 9.84 -4.50
N GLN A 46 7.58 11.01 -5.17
CA GLN A 46 6.51 12.00 -5.06
C GLN A 46 5.19 11.46 -5.62
N LEU A 47 5.25 10.70 -6.71
CA LEU A 47 4.08 10.03 -7.27
C LEU A 47 3.50 8.98 -6.30
N ALA A 48 4.36 8.19 -5.63
CA ALA A 48 3.90 7.23 -4.62
C ALA A 48 3.19 7.92 -3.45
N LEU A 49 3.68 9.07 -2.98
CA LEU A 49 3.01 9.86 -1.95
C LEU A 49 1.63 10.34 -2.41
N ALA A 50 1.51 10.85 -3.64
CA ALA A 50 0.24 11.30 -4.18
C ALA A 50 -0.76 10.14 -4.33
N ILE A 51 -0.30 8.97 -4.77
CA ILE A 51 -1.12 7.75 -4.86
C ILE A 51 -1.58 7.33 -3.46
N ALA A 52 -0.69 7.34 -2.47
CA ALA A 52 -1.01 6.99 -1.08
C ALA A 52 -2.11 7.91 -0.52
N ASP A 53 -1.97 9.23 -0.66
CA ASP A 53 -2.95 10.20 -0.18
C ASP A 53 -4.34 9.98 -0.81
N VAL A 54 -4.39 9.81 -2.13
CA VAL A 54 -5.66 9.52 -2.82
C VAL A 54 -6.23 8.15 -2.43
N ALA A 55 -5.38 7.13 -2.26
CA ALA A 55 -5.82 5.79 -1.89
C ALA A 55 -6.43 5.76 -0.49
N GLU A 56 -5.84 6.44 0.49
CA GLU A 56 -6.36 6.55 1.86
C GLU A 56 -7.75 7.21 1.89
N GLN A 57 -7.96 8.24 1.05
CA GLN A 57 -9.27 8.91 0.93
C GLN A 57 -10.36 7.98 0.41
N HIS A 58 -10.02 6.99 -0.42
CA HIS A 58 -10.98 6.08 -1.05
C HIS A 58 -11.06 4.71 -0.35
N ALA A 59 -10.11 4.39 0.54
CA ALA A 59 -10.03 3.13 1.25
C ALA A 59 -9.73 3.37 2.75
N PRO A 60 -10.75 3.77 3.55
CA PRO A 60 -10.57 4.16 4.95
C PRO A 60 -10.08 3.03 5.87
N GLY A 61 -10.10 1.77 5.39
CA GLY A 61 -9.52 0.62 6.09
C GLY A 61 -8.03 0.39 5.81
N LEU A 62 -7.40 1.22 4.98
CA LEU A 62 -6.00 1.13 4.61
C LEU A 62 -5.25 2.39 5.05
N ALA A 63 -4.05 2.20 5.57
CA ALA A 63 -3.06 3.27 5.74
C ALA A 63 -1.85 2.93 4.87
N PHE A 64 -1.26 3.94 4.23
CA PHE A 64 -0.15 3.75 3.32
C PHE A 64 1.13 4.36 3.89
N THR A 65 2.22 3.60 3.83
CA THR A 65 3.56 4.08 4.17
C THR A 65 4.43 4.03 2.92
N VAL A 66 4.98 5.17 2.51
CA VAL A 66 5.92 5.23 1.39
C VAL A 66 7.34 5.13 1.92
N LEU A 67 8.04 4.07 1.51
CA LEU A 67 9.42 3.77 1.88
C LEU A 67 10.39 4.32 0.84
N GLU A 68 11.31 5.17 1.29
CA GLU A 68 12.45 5.62 0.48
C GLU A 68 13.44 4.47 0.31
N THR A 69 13.95 4.31 -0.91
CA THR A 69 14.92 3.26 -1.26
C THR A 69 15.95 3.80 -2.25
N ALA A 70 16.94 2.99 -2.61
CA ALA A 70 17.92 3.27 -3.65
C ALA A 70 17.37 3.10 -5.09
N GLY A 71 16.09 2.79 -5.27
CA GLY A 71 15.44 2.66 -6.58
C GLY A 71 14.96 1.25 -6.94
N THR A 72 14.62 1.03 -8.22
CA THR A 72 13.90 -0.15 -8.73
C THR A 72 14.47 -1.50 -8.28
N LYS A 73 15.81 -1.64 -8.28
CA LYS A 73 16.45 -2.91 -7.89
C LYS A 73 16.13 -3.27 -6.43
N GLN A 74 16.34 -2.31 -5.52
CA GLN A 74 16.04 -2.52 -4.10
C GLN A 74 14.53 -2.69 -3.87
N ASN A 75 13.69 -1.96 -4.60
CA ASN A 75 12.23 -2.13 -4.53
C ASN A 75 11.81 -3.56 -4.86
N ASN A 76 12.35 -4.12 -5.95
CA ASN A 76 12.06 -5.49 -6.39
C ASN A 76 12.59 -6.54 -5.40
N GLU A 77 13.76 -6.32 -4.80
CA GLU A 77 14.31 -7.19 -3.75
C GLU A 77 13.41 -7.19 -2.50
N LEU A 78 12.99 -6.01 -2.03
CA LEU A 78 12.09 -5.88 -0.87
C LEU A 78 10.72 -6.50 -1.13
N LEU A 79 10.17 -6.29 -2.33
CA LEU A 79 8.89 -6.89 -2.73
C LEU A 79 9.00 -8.43 -2.82
N GLY A 80 10.09 -8.92 -3.40
CA GLY A 80 10.36 -10.36 -3.50
C GLY A 80 10.52 -11.04 -2.14
N ALA A 81 11.10 -10.32 -1.17
CA ALA A 81 11.26 -10.78 0.21
C ALA A 81 9.97 -10.67 1.07
N GLY A 82 8.92 -9.99 0.58
CA GLY A 82 7.71 -9.71 1.34
C GLY A 82 7.89 -8.64 2.41
N SER A 83 8.94 -7.83 2.33
CA SER A 83 9.21 -6.72 3.25
C SER A 83 8.35 -5.48 2.95
N VAL A 84 7.79 -5.40 1.74
CA VAL A 84 6.85 -4.36 1.30
C VAL A 84 5.72 -5.00 0.49
N ASP A 85 4.58 -4.33 0.42
CA ASP A 85 3.37 -4.82 -0.26
C ASP A 85 3.32 -4.38 -1.74
N PHE A 86 3.85 -3.18 -2.02
CA PHE A 86 3.95 -2.62 -3.36
C PHE A 86 5.35 -2.08 -3.63
N ALA A 87 5.73 -2.04 -4.90
CA ALA A 87 6.97 -1.46 -5.38
C ALA A 87 6.71 -0.68 -6.65
N LEU A 88 7.25 0.54 -6.73
CA LEU A 88 7.46 1.20 -8.02
C LEU A 88 8.64 0.54 -8.72
N SER A 89 8.42 0.16 -9.97
CA SER A 89 9.38 -0.62 -10.75
C SER A 89 9.41 -0.16 -12.19
N GLN A 90 10.62 0.05 -12.73
CA GLN A 90 10.81 0.36 -14.13
C GLN A 90 10.64 -0.88 -15.01
N ALA A 91 10.08 -0.69 -16.21
CA ALA A 91 9.73 -1.79 -17.12
C ALA A 91 10.94 -2.56 -17.70
N ASN A 92 12.14 -1.99 -17.61
CA ASN A 92 13.38 -2.60 -18.12
C ASN A 92 14.03 -3.59 -17.12
N LEU A 93 13.59 -3.59 -15.86
CA LEU A 93 14.11 -4.48 -14.83
C LEU A 93 13.12 -5.63 -14.57
N PRO A 94 13.61 -6.87 -14.44
CA PRO A 94 12.74 -7.99 -14.14
C PRO A 94 12.13 -7.84 -12.74
N ALA A 95 10.81 -7.99 -12.66
CA ALA A 95 10.10 -8.10 -11.39
C ALA A 95 10.38 -9.48 -10.74
N PRO A 96 10.30 -9.59 -9.39
CA PRO A 96 10.44 -10.88 -8.73
C PRO A 96 9.28 -11.80 -9.15
N ALA A 97 9.51 -13.13 -9.14
CA ALA A 97 8.50 -14.10 -9.59
C ALA A 97 7.20 -14.08 -8.77
N SER A 98 7.24 -13.59 -7.54
CA SER A 98 6.09 -13.39 -6.66
C SER A 98 5.30 -12.10 -6.96
N ALA A 99 5.82 -11.20 -7.77
CA ALA A 99 5.17 -9.93 -8.07
C ALA A 99 4.13 -10.07 -9.19
N ARG A 100 3.12 -9.19 -9.11
CA ARG A 100 2.12 -9.00 -10.15
C ARG A 100 2.05 -7.52 -10.51
N LEU A 101 1.98 -7.22 -11.80
CA LEU A 101 1.72 -5.85 -12.28
C LEU A 101 0.32 -5.41 -11.86
N VAL A 102 0.25 -4.26 -11.21
CA VAL A 102 -1.01 -3.63 -10.77
C VAL A 102 -1.51 -2.66 -11.82
N ALA A 103 -0.66 -1.69 -12.21
CA ALA A 103 -0.96 -0.72 -13.25
C ALA A 103 0.33 -0.16 -13.86
N PRO A 104 0.38 0.07 -15.18
CA PRO A 104 1.37 0.98 -15.77
C PRO A 104 1.03 2.43 -15.36
N LEU A 105 2.03 3.21 -14.92
CA LEU A 105 1.80 4.57 -14.42
C LEU A 105 2.00 5.63 -15.50
N TYR A 106 3.17 5.63 -16.14
CA TYR A 106 3.55 6.56 -17.21
C TYR A 106 4.68 5.94 -18.06
N PRO A 107 4.86 6.39 -19.32
CA PRO A 107 6.04 6.04 -20.10
C PRO A 107 7.28 6.77 -19.58
N ASP A 108 8.29 6.01 -19.14
CA ASP A 108 9.59 6.56 -18.73
C ASP A 108 10.49 6.76 -19.96
N ALA A 109 10.81 8.01 -20.27
CA ALA A 109 11.59 8.37 -21.45
C ALA A 109 13.04 8.70 -21.08
N PHE A 110 13.98 8.09 -21.80
CA PHE A 110 15.40 8.44 -21.67
C PHE A 110 15.69 9.78 -22.34
N HIS A 111 16.19 10.73 -21.57
CA HIS A 111 16.60 12.03 -22.07
C HIS A 111 18.12 12.11 -22.13
N VAL A 112 18.66 12.46 -23.30
CA VAL A 112 20.04 12.92 -23.45
C VAL A 112 19.99 14.42 -23.67
N VAL A 113 20.53 15.17 -22.72
CA VAL A 113 20.54 16.64 -22.76
C VAL A 113 21.95 17.15 -22.96
N VAL A 114 22.08 18.21 -23.76
CA VAL A 114 23.35 18.86 -24.04
C VAL A 114 23.32 20.30 -23.53
N ARG A 115 24.47 20.79 -23.07
CA ARG A 115 24.64 22.20 -22.73
C ARG A 115 24.56 23.04 -24.00
N ARG A 116 23.85 24.17 -23.95
CA ARG A 116 23.84 25.16 -25.04
C ARG A 116 25.26 25.57 -25.45
N GLY A 117 25.47 25.73 -26.76
CA GLY A 117 26.72 26.26 -27.30
C GLY A 117 27.83 25.24 -27.53
N ILE A 118 27.56 23.93 -27.44
CA ILE A 118 28.54 22.88 -27.79
C ILE A 118 28.48 22.44 -29.26
N GLY A 119 27.72 23.15 -30.10
CA GLY A 119 27.60 22.86 -31.54
C GLY A 119 26.80 21.59 -31.87
N ILE A 120 26.01 21.10 -30.91
CA ILE A 120 25.01 20.04 -31.12
C ILE A 120 23.64 20.72 -31.10
N GLU A 121 23.00 20.79 -32.28
CA GLU A 121 21.64 21.33 -32.51
C GLU A 121 20.65 20.21 -32.86
#